data_AF-A0A7W8IQ28-F1
#
_entry.id   AF-A0A7W8IQ28-F1
#
_cell.length_a   1.000
_cell.length_b   1.000
_cell.length_c   1.000
_cell.angle_alpha   90.00
_cell.angle_beta   90.00
_cell.angle_gamma   90.00
#
_symmetry.space_group_name_H-M   'P 1'
#
loop_
_entity.id
_entity.type
_entity.pdbx_description
1 polymer ?
#
loop_
_entity_poly.entity_id
_entity_poly.type
_entity_poly.pdbx_seq_one_letter_code
_entity_poly.pdbx_strand_id
1 'polypeptide(L)' 'MDLSQLAVSPLYIIVLIGCIGYLIFLREDKGFAIILGKVYSILHIFIYLVALYLYVTK' A
#
# COMPACT_ATOMS: atom_id res chain seq x y z
N MET A 1 4.30 18.75 1.45
CA MET A 1 4.01 17.41 2.01
C MET A 1 5.23 16.55 1.71
N ASP A 2 6.11 16.34 2.69
CA ASP A 2 7.32 15.53 2.49
C ASP A 2 6.91 14.07 2.28
N LEU A 3 7.06 13.58 1.05
CA LEU A 3 6.85 12.16 0.70
C LEU A 3 7.68 11.22 1.59
N SER A 4 8.81 11.68 2.12
CA SER A 4 9.67 10.92 3.02
C SER A 4 9.06 10.67 4.40
N GLN A 5 8.20 11.56 4.91
CA GLN A 5 7.50 11.34 6.19
C GLN A 5 6.37 10.30 6.07
N LEU A 6 5.87 10.06 4.86
CA LEU A 6 4.83 9.05 4.62
C LEU A 6 5.31 7.63 4.94
N ALA A 7 6.59 7.34 4.69
CA ALA A 7 7.18 6.03 4.98
C ALA A 7 7.26 5.71 6.47
N VAL A 8 7.33 6.74 7.33
CA VAL A 8 7.44 6.61 8.79
C VAL A 8 6.09 6.84 9.48
N SER A 9 5.06 7.24 8.73
CA SER A 9 3.74 7.51 9.29
C SER A 9 3.07 6.21 9.75
N PRO A 10 2.66 6.10 11.03
CA PRO A 10 2.01 4.89 11.56
C PRO A 10 0.76 4.52 10.77
N LEU A 11 -0.01 5.52 10.32
CA LEU A 11 -1.19 5.35 9.50
C LEU A 11 -0.88 4.64 8.18
N TYR A 12 0.24 4.99 7.56
CA TYR A 12 0.60 4.43 6.26
C TYR A 12 1.03 2.96 6.36
N ILE A 13 1.72 2.60 7.45
CA ILE A 13 2.07 1.22 7.77
C ILE A 13 0.81 0.37 8.01
N ILE A 14 -0.16 0.89 8.76
CA ILE A 14 -1.44 0.20 8.99
C ILE A 14 -2.19 -0.02 7.67
N VAL A 15 -2.23 0.99 6.80
CA VAL A 15 -2.84 0.88 5.47
C VAL A 15 -2.11 -0.16 4.62
N LEU A 16 -0.78 -0.23 4.67
CA LEU A 16 0.02 -1.23 3.97
C LEU A 16 -0.33 -2.65 4.43
N ILE A 17 -0.39 -2.87 5.75
CA ILE A 17 -0.78 -4.17 6.34
C ILE A 17 -2.21 -4.53 5.93
N GLY A 18 -3.12 -3.56 5.95
CA GLY A 18 -4.50 -3.73 5.49
C GLY A 18 -4.59 -4.11 4.00
N CYS A 19 -3.80 -3.48 3.13
CA CYS A 19 -3.72 -3.80 1.71
C CYS A 19 -3.18 -5.23 1.47
N ILE A 20 -2.14 -5.63 2.20
CA ILE A 20 -1.59 -6.99 2.12
C ILE A 20 -2.62 -8.01 2.62
N GLY A 21 -3.27 -7.74 3.75
CA GLY A 21 -4.34 -8.59 4.30
C GLY A 21 -5.52 -8.72 3.33
N TYR A 22 -5.93 -7.63 2.70
CA TYR A 22 -7.00 -7.60 1.69
C TYR A 22 -6.63 -8.45 0.46
N LEU A 23 -5.39 -8.34 -0.03
CA LEU A 23 -4.87 -9.14 -1.14
C LEU A 23 -4.84 -10.65 -0.84
N ILE A 24 -4.57 -11.02 0.41
CA ILE A 24 -4.51 -12.43 0.86
C ILE A 24 -5.92 -12.98 1.08
N PHE A 25 -6.78 -12.30 1.85
CA PHE A 25 -8.12 -12.78 2.18
C PHE A 25 -9.04 -12.82 0.95
N LEU A 26 -8.97 -11.80 0.08
CA LEU A 26 -9.79 -11.73 -1.13
C LEU A 26 -9.01 -12.24 -2.36
N ARG A 27 -8.04 -13.14 -2.15
CA ARG A 27 -7.26 -13.72 -3.24
C ARG A 27 -8.11 -14.57 -4.17
N GLU A 28 -8.98 -15.40 -3.60
CA GLU A 28 -9.81 -16.37 -4.31
C GLU A 28 -11.08 -15.76 -4.93
N ASP A 29 -11.53 -14.63 -4.39
CA ASP A 29 -12.69 -13.94 -4.92
C ASP A 29 -12.38 -13.14 -6.20
N LYS A 30 -13.27 -13.26 -7.18
CA LYS A 30 -13.15 -12.66 -8.53
C LYS A 30 -14.13 -11.51 -8.79
N GLY A 31 -14.70 -10.91 -7.74
CA GLY A 31 -15.62 -9.79 -7.87
C GLY A 31 -14.96 -8.55 -8.48
N PHE A 32 -15.69 -7.79 -9.30
CA PHE A 32 -15.19 -6.55 -9.92
C PHE A 32 -14.67 -5.53 -8.89
N ALA A 33 -15.36 -5.38 -7.76
CA ALA A 33 -14.93 -4.53 -6.66
C ALA A 33 -13.60 -4.97 -6.02
N ILE A 34 -13.32 -6.27 -6.04
CA ILE A 34 -12.11 -6.89 -5.46
C ILE A 34 -10.91 -6.67 -6.37
N ILE A 35 -11.14 -6.69 -7.68
CA ILE A 35 -10.12 -6.32 -8.67
C ILE A 35 -9.71 -4.86 -8.49
N LEU A 36 -10.68 -3.95 -8.31
CA LEU A 36 -10.40 -2.54 -8.00
C LEU A 36 -9.62 -2.40 -6.68
N GLY A 37 -10.00 -3.12 -5.63
CA GLY A 37 -9.28 -3.13 -4.36
C GLY A 37 -7.86 -3.70 -4.46
N LYS A 38 -7.63 -4.72 -5.30
CA LYS A 38 -6.30 -5.25 -5.62
C LYS A 38 -5.43 -4.21 -6.35
N VAL A 39 -5.97 -3.54 -7.36
CA VAL A 39 -5.24 -2.47 -8.09
C VAL A 39 -4.90 -1.32 -7.13
N TYR A 40 -5.84 -0.90 -6.29
CA TYR A 40 -5.61 0.13 -5.27
C TYR A 40 -4.50 -0.27 -4.29
N SER A 41 -4.52 -1.52 -3.83
CA SER A 41 -3.51 -2.08 -2.92
C SER A 41 -2.12 -2.09 -3.56
N ILE A 42 -2.01 -2.51 -4.83
CA ILE A 42 -0.74 -2.52 -5.57
C ILE A 42 -0.19 -1.10 -5.74
N LEU A 43 -1.05 -0.14 -6.10
CA LEU A 43 -0.65 1.27 -6.21
C LEU A 43 -0.15 1.84 -4.88
N HIS A 44 -0.82 1.54 -3.77
CA HIS A 44 -0.39 1.96 -2.44
C HIS A 44 0.96 1.35 -2.03
N ILE A 45 1.17 0.07 -2.30
CA ILE A 45 2.46 -0.60 -2.05
C ILE A 45 3.58 0.05 -2.87
N PHE A 46 3.29 0.40 -4.13
CA PHE A 46 4.27 1.07 -4.99
C PHE A 46 4.63 2.47 -4.47
N ILE A 47 3.63 3.26 -4.06
CA ILE A 47 3.85 4.59 -3.46
C ILE A 47 4.66 4.46 -2.17
N TYR A 48 4.37 3.46 -1.34
CA TYR A 48 5.17 3.18 -0.13
C TYR A 48 6.63 2.87 -0.45
N LEU A 49 6.88 2.02 -1.45
CA LEU A 49 8.25 1.71 -1.92
C LEU A 49 8.99 2.96 -2.38
N VAL A 50 8.34 3.83 -3.16
CA VAL A 50 8.92 5.11 -3.60
C VAL A 50 9.19 6.04 -2.41
N ALA A 51 8.24 6.14 -1.47
CA ALA A 51 8.40 6.95 -0.25
C ALA A 51 9.55 6.44 0.62
N LEU A 52 9.68 5.12 0.78
CA LEU A 52 10.75 4.48 1.54
C LEU A 52 12.12 4.65 0.85
N TYR A 53 12.18 4.51 -0.47
CA TYR A 53 13.39 4.78 -1.24
C TYR A 53 13.86 6.23 -1.09
N LEU A 54 12.93 7.18 -1.18
CA LEU A 54 13.21 8.59 -0.96
C LEU A 54 13.64 8.87 0.49
N TYR A 55 13.04 8.20 1.47
CA TYR A 55 13.43 8.33 2.88
C TYR A 55 14.84 7.80 3.15
N VAL A 56 15.23 6.68 2.53
CA VAL A 56 16.57 6.09 2.69
C VAL A 56 17.65 6.87 1.93
N THR A 57 17.29 7.46 0.78
CA THR A 57 18.23 8.19 -0.09
C THR A 57 18.46 9.63 0.34
N LYS A 58 17.54 10.22 1.12
CA LYS A 58 17.58 11.60 1.60
C LYS A 58 18.27 11.67 2.96
#